data_AF-A0A318LNM4-F1
#
_entry.id   AF-A0A318LNM4-F1
#
_cell.length_a   1.000
_cell.length_b   1.000
_cell.length_c   1.000
_cell.angle_alpha   90.00
_cell.angle_beta   90.00
_cell.angle_gamma   90.00
#
_symmetry.space_group_name_H-M   'P 1'
#
loop_
_entity.id
_entity.type
_entity.pdbx_description
1 polymer ?
#
loop_
_entity_poly.entity_id
_entity_poly.type
_entity_poly.pdbx_seq_one_letter_code
_entity_poly.pdbx_strand_id
1 'polypeptide(L)'
;MRWELLTIVPYTVLLFTVVRPLIGRLTTSTPVIVAGVLSSSALTEWMGLHLVFGAFLFGLAVPRTAALGELRVRVGHVGALLLPVYFVIAGLEVDLSTFGLAGLLELGLILLVAVAGKFAGVYGAARLHRLDRRETASLATLLNTRGFTELVILAVGLELGVLDRSCTRSWR
;
A
#
# COMPACT_ATOMS: atom_id res chain seq x y z
N MET A 1 -12.80 14.93 6.34
CA MET A 1 -12.87 13.46 6.14
C MET A 1 -14.05 12.92 5.31
N ARG A 2 -15.27 13.49 5.29
CA ARG A 2 -16.43 12.89 4.57
C ARG A 2 -16.56 13.21 3.06
N TRP A 3 -15.88 14.24 2.58
CA TRP A 3 -15.98 14.75 1.21
C TRP A 3 -14.98 14.10 0.23
N GLU A 4 -13.82 13.64 0.72
CA GLU A 4 -12.74 13.15 -0.15
C GLU A 4 -12.93 11.70 -0.62
N LEU A 5 -13.66 10.89 0.16
CA LEU A 5 -14.11 9.56 -0.29
C LEU A 5 -15.11 9.67 -1.45
N LEU A 6 -15.85 10.78 -1.53
CA LEU A 6 -16.82 11.05 -2.58
C LEU A 6 -16.15 11.44 -3.91
N THR A 7 -14.93 11.96 -3.90
CA THR A 7 -14.14 12.29 -5.10
C THR A 7 -13.39 11.09 -5.69
N ILE A 8 -13.11 10.04 -4.91
CA ILE A 8 -12.46 8.81 -5.41
C ILE A 8 -13.31 8.09 -6.45
N VAL A 9 -14.62 7.98 -6.20
CA VAL A 9 -15.56 7.27 -7.08
C VAL A 9 -15.62 7.91 -8.48
N PRO A 10 -15.89 9.23 -8.64
CA PRO A 10 -15.89 9.88 -9.93
C PRO A 10 -14.51 9.89 -10.58
N TYR A 11 -13.41 10.03 -9.81
CA TYR A 11 -12.05 9.94 -10.36
C TYR A 11 -11.76 8.56 -10.96
N THR A 12 -12.13 7.49 -10.24
CA THR A 12 -11.98 6.11 -10.71
C THR A 12 -12.84 5.87 -11.96
N VAL A 13 -14.10 6.32 -11.94
CA VAL A 13 -14.97 6.22 -13.12
C VAL A 13 -14.38 6.97 -14.31
N LEU A 14 -13.87 8.19 -14.12
CA LEU A 14 -13.22 9.01 -15.16
C LEU A 14 -11.97 8.31 -15.74
N LEU A 15 -11.12 7.73 -14.89
CA LEU A 15 -9.94 6.97 -15.31
C LEU A 15 -10.32 5.77 -16.19
N PHE A 16 -11.34 5.00 -15.78
CA PHE A 16 -11.75 3.82 -16.53
C PHE A 16 -12.56 4.13 -17.78
N THR A 17 -13.29 5.25 -17.83
CA THR A 17 -14.15 5.63 -18.97
C THR A 17 -13.46 6.53 -19.99
N VAL A 18 -12.55 7.40 -19.56
CA VAL A 18 -11.87 8.36 -20.44
C VAL A 18 -10.43 7.95 -20.70
N VAL A 19 -9.64 7.70 -19.65
CA VAL A 19 -8.20 7.46 -19.80
C VAL A 19 -7.92 6.11 -20.45
N ARG A 20 -8.64 5.05 -20.08
CA ARG A 20 -8.47 3.71 -20.67
C ARG A 20 -8.68 3.67 -22.20
N PRO A 21 -9.80 4.20 -22.77
CA PRO A 21 -9.96 4.24 -24.23
C PRO A 21 -9.02 5.23 -24.91
N LEU A 22 -8.61 6.31 -24.23
CA LEU A 22 -7.62 7.26 -24.77
C LEU A 22 -6.24 6.60 -24.91
N ILE A 23 -5.78 5.87 -23.89
CA ILE A 23 -4.52 5.11 -23.95
C ILE A 23 -4.58 4.00 -24.99
N GLY A 24 -5.75 3.37 -25.18
CA GLY A 24 -5.94 2.39 -26.27
C GLY A 24 -5.84 3.01 -27.68
N ARG A 25 -6.05 4.32 -27.82
CA ARG A 25 -5.90 5.06 -29.08
C ARG A 25 -4.52 5.69 -29.27
N LEU A 26 -3.77 5.90 -28.19
CA LEU A 26 -2.41 6.43 -28.24
C LEU A 26 -1.38 5.29 -28.40
N THR A 27 -0.27 5.60 -29.05
CA THR A 27 0.92 4.72 -29.02
C THR A 27 1.32 4.49 -27.57
N THR A 28 1.23 3.24 -27.11
CA THR A 28 1.57 2.86 -25.75
C THR A 28 3.09 2.69 -25.63
N SER A 29 3.81 3.80 -25.45
CA SER A 29 5.25 3.82 -25.19
C SER A 29 5.55 4.04 -23.70
N THR A 30 6.69 3.53 -23.24
CA THR A 30 7.20 3.70 -21.87
C THR A 30 7.11 5.15 -21.33
N PRO A 31 7.57 6.20 -22.05
CA PRO A 31 7.46 7.58 -21.56
C PRO A 31 6.02 8.07 -21.40
N VAL A 32 5.10 7.64 -22.28
CA VAL A 32 3.68 8.01 -22.19
C VAL A 32 3.05 7.41 -20.93
N ILE A 33 3.39 6.15 -20.64
CA ILE A 33 2.91 5.48 -19.42
C ILE A 33 3.46 6.18 -18.18
N VAL A 34 4.76 6.50 -18.15
CA VAL A 34 5.38 7.19 -17.00
C VAL A 34 4.79 8.58 -16.79
N ALA A 35 4.63 9.37 -17.87
CA ALA A 35 4.00 10.68 -17.79
C ALA A 35 2.56 10.60 -17.27
N GLY A 36 1.80 9.58 -17.71
CA GLY A 36 0.45 9.34 -17.23
C GLY A 36 0.39 8.92 -15.75
N VAL A 37 1.31 8.07 -15.28
CA VAL A 37 1.44 7.72 -13.86
C VAL A 37 1.72 8.98 -13.03
N LEU A 38 2.70 9.80 -13.42
CA LEU A 38 3.07 11.01 -12.70
C LEU A 38 1.93 12.05 -12.67
N SER A 39 1.26 12.24 -13.80
CA SER A 39 0.10 13.15 -13.89
C SER A 39 -1.06 12.67 -13.02
N SER A 40 -1.35 11.37 -13.03
CA SER A 40 -2.38 10.76 -12.19
C SER A 40 -2.06 10.90 -10.70
N SER A 41 -0.81 10.66 -10.32
CA SER A 41 -0.33 10.85 -8.95
C SER A 41 -0.48 12.30 -8.48
N ALA A 42 -0.04 13.27 -9.29
CA ALA A 42 -0.14 14.70 -8.97
C ALA A 42 -1.60 15.17 -8.86
N LEU A 43 -2.47 14.71 -9.75
CA LEU A 43 -3.91 15.01 -9.67
C LEU A 43 -4.54 14.44 -8.39
N THR A 44 -4.15 13.22 -8.02
CA THR A 44 -4.65 12.56 -6.81
C THR A 44 -4.19 13.29 -5.55
N GLU A 45 -2.93 13.73 -5.52
CA GLU A 45 -2.37 14.57 -4.46
C GLU A 45 -3.10 15.91 -4.33
N TRP A 46 -3.36 16.57 -5.45
CA TRP A 46 -4.10 17.82 -5.45
C TRP A 46 -5.54 17.69 -4.94
N MET A 47 -6.14 16.49 -5.07
CA MET A 47 -7.46 16.16 -4.53
C MET A 47 -7.46 15.80 -3.04
N GLY A 48 -6.30 15.84 -2.35
CA GLY A 48 -6.17 15.49 -0.93
C GLY A 48 -5.85 14.02 -0.66
N LEU A 49 -5.64 13.22 -1.70
CA LEU A 49 -5.34 11.79 -1.59
C LEU A 49 -3.85 11.52 -1.82
N HIS A 50 -3.33 10.44 -1.25
CA HIS A 50 -1.92 10.13 -1.40
C HIS A 50 -1.54 9.73 -2.85
N LEU A 51 -0.38 10.20 -3.33
CA LEU A 51 0.14 9.97 -4.69
C LEU A 51 0.13 8.51 -5.15
N VAL A 52 0.29 7.57 -4.20
CA VAL A 52 0.34 6.11 -4.45
C VAL A 52 -0.97 5.62 -5.05
N PHE A 53 -2.12 6.16 -4.61
CA PHE A 53 -3.42 5.78 -5.15
C PHE A 53 -3.56 6.20 -6.61
N GLY A 54 -3.06 7.38 -6.98
CA GLY A 54 -3.06 7.85 -8.37
C GLY A 54 -2.23 6.97 -9.29
N ALA A 55 -1.01 6.60 -8.86
CA ALA A 55 -0.15 5.69 -9.61
C ALA A 55 -0.79 4.30 -9.78
N PHE A 56 -1.39 3.77 -8.70
CA PHE A 56 -2.04 2.47 -8.70
C PHE A 56 -3.26 2.43 -9.64
N LEU A 57 -4.17 3.39 -9.52
CA LEU A 57 -5.37 3.46 -10.35
C LEU A 57 -5.05 3.66 -11.83
N PHE A 58 -4.05 4.49 -12.15
CA PHE A 58 -3.57 4.63 -13.52
C PHE A 58 -3.01 3.30 -14.04
N GLY A 59 -2.16 2.63 -13.26
CA GLY A 59 -1.59 1.32 -13.60
C GLY A 59 -2.65 0.23 -13.86
N LEU A 60 -3.79 0.28 -13.16
CA LEU A 60 -4.94 -0.61 -13.42
C LEU A 60 -5.65 -0.29 -14.74
N ALA A 61 -5.66 0.97 -15.17
CA ALA A 61 -6.31 1.41 -16.40
C ALA A 61 -5.48 1.13 -17.66
N VAL A 62 -4.14 1.03 -17.55
CA VAL A 62 -3.26 0.80 -18.72
C VAL A 62 -3.47 -0.62 -19.29
N PRO A 63 -3.74 -0.77 -20.60
CA PRO A 63 -3.87 -2.08 -21.24
C PRO A 63 -2.54 -2.83 -21.30
N ARG A 64 -2.59 -4.17 -21.22
CA ARG A 64 -1.40 -5.04 -21.28
C ARG A 64 -0.72 -4.95 -22.65
N THR A 65 0.41 -4.24 -22.71
CA THR A 65 1.23 -4.04 -23.92
C THR A 65 2.69 -4.43 -23.67
N ALA A 66 3.48 -4.57 -24.74
CA ALA A 66 4.91 -4.86 -24.65
C ALA A 66 5.67 -3.79 -23.84
N ALA A 67 5.31 -2.50 -24.01
CA ALA A 67 5.92 -1.39 -23.26
C ALA A 67 5.66 -1.48 -21.75
N LEU A 68 4.48 -1.98 -21.32
CA LEU A 68 4.24 -2.27 -19.91
C LEU A 68 5.13 -3.40 -19.39
N GLY A 69 5.42 -4.41 -20.22
CA GLY A 69 6.33 -5.50 -19.86
C GLY A 69 7.74 -4.97 -19.58
N GLU A 70 8.26 -4.14 -20.47
CA GLU A 70 9.57 -3.50 -20.30
C GLU A 70 9.59 -2.57 -19.07
N LEU A 71 8.55 -1.75 -18.91
CA LEU A 71 8.43 -0.86 -17.77
C LEU A 71 8.41 -1.63 -16.44
N ARG A 72 7.70 -2.77 -16.37
CA ARG A 72 7.68 -3.62 -15.16
C ARG A 72 9.08 -4.10 -14.76
N VAL A 73 9.90 -4.49 -15.73
CA VAL A 73 11.28 -4.90 -15.46
C VAL A 73 12.12 -3.72 -14.95
N ARG A 74 12.01 -2.55 -15.58
CA ARG A 74 12.71 -1.33 -15.15
C ARG A 74 12.28 -0.89 -13.74
N VAL A 75 10.98 -0.83 -13.49
CA VAL A 75 10.41 -0.51 -12.17
C VAL A 75 10.83 -1.55 -11.12
N GLY A 76 10.91 -2.82 -11.48
CA GLY A 76 11.42 -3.88 -10.59
C GLY A 76 12.87 -3.65 -10.16
N HIS A 77 13.76 -3.27 -11.09
CA HIS A 77 15.16 -2.94 -10.76
C HIS A 77 15.26 -1.71 -9.85
N VAL A 78 14.50 -0.66 -10.13
CA VAL A 78 14.46 0.54 -9.29
C VAL A 78 13.88 0.20 -7.90
N GLY A 79 12.81 -0.58 -7.85
CA GLY A 79 12.19 -1.03 -6.60
C GLY A 79 13.13 -1.87 -5.74
N ALA A 80 13.97 -2.72 -6.35
CA ALA A 80 14.96 -3.51 -5.63
C ALA A 80 16.00 -2.64 -4.90
N LEU A 81 16.28 -1.43 -5.41
CA LEU A 81 17.19 -0.46 -4.80
C LEU A 81 16.47 0.46 -3.78
N LEU A 82 15.26 0.92 -4.11
CA LEU A 82 14.53 1.86 -3.27
C LEU A 82 13.87 1.21 -2.04
N LEU A 83 13.45 -0.04 -2.15
CA LEU A 83 12.74 -0.74 -1.08
C LEU A 83 13.60 -0.89 0.20
N PRO A 84 14.88 -1.32 0.14
CA PRO A 84 15.76 -1.34 1.31
C PRO A 84 15.94 0.05 1.92
N VAL A 85 16.10 1.09 1.10
CA VAL A 85 16.25 2.48 1.56
C VAL A 85 15.01 2.95 2.32
N TYR A 86 13.82 2.64 1.81
CA TYR A 86 12.55 2.93 2.51
C TYR A 86 12.51 2.26 3.89
N PHE A 87 12.89 0.98 3.99
CA PHE A 87 12.92 0.28 5.27
C PHE A 87 13.94 0.84 6.25
N VAL A 88 15.10 1.32 5.77
CA VAL A 88 16.08 2.00 6.62
C VAL A 88 15.51 3.29 7.17
N ILE A 89 14.91 4.14 6.33
CA ILE A 89 14.33 5.42 6.76
C ILE A 89 13.20 5.18 7.78
N ALA A 90 12.25 4.29 7.45
CA ALA A 90 11.15 3.94 8.36
C ALA A 90 11.65 3.34 9.68
N GLY A 91 12.73 2.54 9.64
CA GLY A 91 13.33 1.97 10.84
C GLY A 91 14.05 2.99 11.72
N LEU A 92 14.66 4.02 11.13
CA LEU A 92 15.34 5.09 11.86
C LEU A 92 14.38 6.02 12.61
N GLU A 93 13.12 6.12 12.18
CA GLU A 93 12.09 6.87 12.90
C GLU A 93 11.63 6.17 14.19
N VAL A 94 11.97 4.89 14.37
CA VAL A 94 11.62 4.13 15.58
C VAL A 94 12.62 4.42 16.69
N ASP A 95 12.18 5.20 17.68
CA ASP A 95 12.97 5.45 18.89
C ASP A 95 12.87 4.28 19.87
N LEU A 96 13.88 3.41 19.86
CA LEU A 96 13.97 2.29 20.80
C LEU A 96 14.46 2.71 22.20
N SER A 97 15.01 3.92 22.35
CA SER A 97 15.61 4.37 23.62
C SER A 97 14.59 4.58 24.74
N THR A 98 13.32 4.76 24.38
CA THR A 98 12.20 4.90 25.33
C THR A 98 11.64 3.57 25.84
N PHE A 99 12.07 2.42 25.32
CA PHE A 99 11.50 1.11 25.69
C PHE A 99 12.23 0.51 26.91
N GLY A 100 11.56 0.51 28.07
CA GLY A 100 11.94 -0.35 29.20
C GLY A 100 11.46 -1.80 29.02
N LEU A 101 11.80 -2.68 29.97
CA LEU A 101 11.38 -4.09 30.01
C LEU A 101 9.86 -4.27 29.88
N ALA A 102 9.07 -3.38 30.48
CA ALA A 102 7.61 -3.38 30.38
C ALA A 102 7.12 -3.06 28.96
N GLY A 103 7.74 -2.09 28.27
CA GLY A 103 7.38 -1.73 26.89
C GLY A 103 7.71 -2.83 25.89
N LEU A 104 8.78 -3.61 26.13
CA LEU A 104 9.11 -4.80 25.34
C LEU A 104 8.05 -5.91 25.49
N LEU A 105 7.53 -6.12 26.69
CA LEU A 105 6.47 -7.09 26.94
C LEU A 105 5.16 -6.66 26.27
N GLU A 106 4.81 -5.37 26.36
CA GLU A 106 3.63 -4.81 25.71
C GLU A 106 3.73 -4.92 24.18
N LEU A 107 4.87 -4.55 23.60
CA LEU A 107 5.14 -4.73 22.17
C LEU A 107 5.03 -6.20 21.75
N GLY A 108 5.58 -7.12 22.54
CA GLY A 108 5.48 -8.55 22.30
C GLY A 108 4.03 -9.05 22.32
N LEU A 109 3.22 -8.56 23.26
CA LEU A 109 1.80 -8.90 23.35
C LEU A 109 1.02 -8.36 22.15
N ILE A 110 1.23 -7.09 21.78
CA ILE A 110 0.62 -6.47 20.59
C ILE A 110 0.99 -7.26 19.33
N LEU A 111 2.27 -7.60 19.17
CA LEU A 111 2.74 -8.38 18.03
C LEU A 111 2.10 -9.76 17.98
N LEU A 112 2.02 -10.46 19.12
CA LEU A 112 1.39 -11.77 19.21
C LEU A 112 -0.08 -11.71 18.83
N VAL A 113 -0.83 -10.74 19.37
CA VAL A 113 -2.25 -10.54 19.04
C VAL A 113 -2.42 -10.17 17.56
N ALA A 114 -1.56 -9.30 17.01
CA ALA A 114 -1.62 -8.90 15.61
C ALA A 114 -1.36 -10.08 14.67
N VAL A 115 -0.30 -10.86 14.92
CA VAL A 115 0.06 -12.03 14.10
C VAL A 115 -1.01 -13.11 14.21
N ALA A 116 -1.44 -13.44 15.43
CA ALA A 116 -2.47 -14.45 15.65
C ALA A 116 -3.83 -14.03 15.05
N GLY A 117 -4.21 -12.75 15.20
CA GLY A 117 -5.44 -12.21 14.64
C GLY A 117 -5.46 -12.26 13.11
N LYS A 118 -4.38 -11.82 12.45
CA LYS A 118 -4.25 -11.93 10.98
C LYS A 118 -4.25 -13.38 10.53
N PHE A 119 -3.48 -14.24 11.21
CA PHE A 119 -3.40 -15.65 10.85
C PHE A 119 -4.76 -16.33 10.97
N ALA A 120 -5.44 -16.16 12.12
CA ALA A 120 -6.74 -16.77 12.38
C ALA A 120 -7.83 -16.25 11.42
N GLY A 121 -7.84 -14.94 11.13
CA GLY A 121 -8.79 -14.35 10.18
C GLY A 121 -8.65 -14.93 8.78
N VAL A 122 -7.42 -15.04 8.28
CA VAL A 122 -7.14 -15.62 6.97
C VAL A 122 -7.43 -17.12 6.97
N TYR A 123 -7.00 -17.83 8.01
CA TYR A 123 -7.21 -19.27 8.13
C TYR A 123 -8.70 -19.60 8.15
N GLY A 124 -9.52 -18.86 8.92
CA GLY A 124 -10.96 -19.03 8.96
C GLY A 124 -11.64 -18.79 7.60
N ALA A 125 -11.31 -17.68 6.94
CA ALA A 125 -11.86 -17.35 5.61
C ALA A 125 -11.47 -18.39 4.56
N ALA A 126 -10.20 -18.81 4.52
CA ALA A 126 -9.71 -19.80 3.56
C ALA A 126 -10.32 -21.19 3.79
N ARG A 127 -10.58 -21.58 5.05
CA ARG A 127 -11.29 -22.83 5.36
C ARG A 127 -12.76 -22.78 4.94
N LEU A 128 -13.42 -21.62 5.03
CA LEU A 128 -14.77 -21.43 4.51
C LEU A 128 -14.83 -21.62 2.98
N HIS A 129 -13.78 -21.21 2.28
CA HIS A 129 -13.59 -21.45 0.85
C HIS A 129 -13.01 -22.84 0.51
N ARG A 130 -12.94 -23.75 1.49
CA ARG A 130 -12.49 -25.14 1.34
C ARG A 130 -11.07 -25.32 0.77
N LEU A 131 -10.18 -24.36 1.03
CA LEU A 131 -8.76 -24.49 0.72
C LEU A 131 -8.11 -25.60 1.56
N ASP A 132 -7.09 -26.23 1.00
CA ASP A 132 -6.33 -27.25 1.70
C ASP A 132 -5.58 -26.63 2.89
N ARG A 133 -5.35 -27.44 3.94
CA ARG A 133 -4.71 -26.95 5.17
C ARG A 133 -3.32 -26.37 4.92
N ARG A 134 -2.56 -26.97 3.99
CA ARG A 134 -1.23 -26.49 3.60
C ARG A 134 -1.32 -25.16 2.85
N GLU A 135 -2.23 -25.04 1.89
CA GLU A 135 -2.45 -23.80 1.13
C GLU A 135 -2.92 -22.67 2.05
N THR A 136 -3.83 -23.00 2.97
CA THR A 136 -4.35 -22.07 3.97
C THR A 136 -3.23 -21.54 4.88
N ALA A 137 -2.37 -22.43 5.40
CA ALA A 137 -1.25 -22.04 6.25
C ALA A 137 -0.22 -21.19 5.49
N SER A 138 0.07 -21.52 4.23
CA SER A 138 0.94 -20.73 3.36
C SER A 138 0.36 -19.34 3.11
N LEU A 139 -0.94 -19.25 2.79
CA LEU A 139 -1.61 -17.98 2.56
C LEU A 139 -1.63 -17.09 3.82
N ALA A 140 -1.93 -17.67 4.98
CA ALA A 140 -1.93 -16.96 6.26
C ALA A 140 -0.53 -16.45 6.65
N THR A 141 0.52 -17.23 6.35
CA THR A 141 1.92 -16.80 6.53
C THR A 141 2.30 -15.67 5.58
N LEU A 142 1.95 -15.78 4.29
CA LEU A 142 2.24 -14.77 3.27
C LEU A 142 1.56 -13.41 3.56
N LEU A 143 0.38 -13.43 4.19
CA LEU A 143 -0.29 -12.18 4.57
C LEU A 143 0.37 -11.48 5.76
N ASN A 144 1.07 -12.21 6.63
CA ASN A 144 1.88 -11.59 7.68
C ASN A 144 3.16 -10.93 7.13
N THR A 145 3.71 -11.43 6.02
CA THR A 145 4.93 -10.85 5.41
C THR A 145 4.64 -9.65 4.50
N ARG A 146 3.36 -9.33 4.24
CA ARG A 146 2.91 -8.21 3.40
C ARG A 146 3.00 -6.84 4.10
N GLY A 147 3.98 -6.67 4.99
CA GLY A 147 4.10 -5.51 5.88
C GLY A 147 4.40 -4.19 5.16
N PHE A 148 5.02 -4.21 3.98
CA PHE A 148 5.34 -2.99 3.23
C PHE A 148 4.09 -2.13 2.94
N THR A 149 3.01 -2.73 2.45
CA THR A 149 1.79 -1.97 2.14
C THR A 149 1.12 -1.42 3.40
N GLU A 150 1.25 -2.11 4.52
CA GLU A 150 0.70 -1.65 5.80
C GLU A 150 1.50 -0.48 6.35
N LEU A 151 2.83 -0.50 6.23
CA LEU A 151 3.68 0.64 6.58
C LEU A 151 3.36 1.87 5.74
N VAL A 152 3.14 1.69 4.43
CA VAL A 152 2.71 2.79 3.55
C VAL A 152 1.37 3.35 4.01
N ILE A 153 0.37 2.49 4.27
CA ILE A 153 -0.94 2.93 4.76
C ILE A 153 -0.83 3.64 6.12
N LEU A 154 0.02 3.14 7.02
CA LEU A 154 0.27 3.75 8.32
C LEU A 154 0.90 5.14 8.17
N ALA A 155 1.91 5.27 7.31
CA ALA A 155 2.56 6.55 7.00
C ALA A 155 1.55 7.55 6.41
N VAL A 156 0.75 7.11 5.42
CA VAL A 156 -0.36 7.90 4.85
C VAL A 156 -1.34 8.33 5.94
N GLY A 157 -1.76 7.41 6.79
CA GLY A 157 -2.74 7.68 7.86
C GLY A 157 -2.21 8.62 8.94
N LEU A 158 -0.89 8.61 9.19
CA LEU A 158 -0.19 9.54 10.07
C LEU A 158 -0.11 10.94 9.46
N GLU A 159 0.25 11.03 8.17
CA GLU A 159 0.30 12.31 7.44
C GLU A 159 -1.08 12.98 7.35
N LEU A 160 -2.13 12.19 7.12
CA LEU A 160 -3.52 12.67 7.12
C LEU A 160 -4.05 13.01 8.52
N GLY A 161 -3.27 12.76 9.58
CA GLY A 161 -3.64 13.03 10.97
C GLY A 161 -4.79 12.17 11.48
N VAL A 162 -5.14 11.06 10.81
CA VAL A 162 -6.15 10.11 11.33
C VAL A 162 -5.57 9.22 12.42
N LEU A 163 -4.24 9.03 12.39
CA LEU A 163 -3.46 8.47 13.49
C LEU A 163 -2.73 9.62 14.18
N ASP A 164 -3.02 9.81 15.47
CA ASP A 164 -2.36 10.86 16.25
C ASP A 164 -1.05 10.33 16.86
N ARG A 165 0.04 11.10 16.75
CA ARG A 165 1.31 10.81 17.46
C ARG A 165 1.14 10.89 18.97
N SER A 166 0.04 11.45 19.46
CA SER A 166 -0.24 11.67 20.88
C SER A 166 -0.81 10.46 21.63
N CYS A 167 -1.15 9.35 20.95
CA CYS A 167 -1.70 8.14 21.58
C CYS A 167 -0.72 7.41 22.53
N THR A 168 0.51 7.90 22.65
CA THR A 168 1.51 7.51 23.67
C THR A 168 1.55 8.44 24.89
N ARG A 169 0.81 9.55 24.91
CA ARG A 169 0.88 10.57 25.98
C ARG A 169 -0.21 10.43 27.06
N SER A 170 -1.29 9.69 26.80
CA SER A 170 -2.39 9.49 27.77
C SER A 170 -2.22 8.29 28.71
N TRP A 171 -1.07 7.59 28.64
CA TRP A 171 -0.72 6.46 29.51
C TRP A 171 0.43 6.79 30.49
N ARG A 172 0.59 8.07 30.83
CA ARG A 172 1.36 8.51 32.01
C ARG A 172 0.43 8.89 33.15
#